data_AF-A0A3D0XZH7-F1
#
_entry.id   AF-A0A3D0XZH7-F1
#
_cell.length_a   1.000
_cell.length_b   1.000
_cell.length_c   1.000
_cell.angle_alpha   90.00
_cell.angle_beta   90.00
_cell.angle_gamma   90.00
#
_symmetry.space_group_name_H-M   'P 1'
#
loop_
_entity.id
_entity.type
_entity.pdbx_description
1 polymer ?
#
loop_
_entity_poly.entity_id
_entity_poly.type
_entity_poly.pdbx_seq_one_letter_code
_entity_poly.pdbx_strand_id
1 'polypeptide(L)'
;VIQNNFVINKCENCGRLFIPATTSNNPYQKGRNDQKYCNNLYLDTGKTCKEIGALNKQKEKAQKSRIQAEFNREYKRMHGLHYNHQKEFKEKKFKEWSKKARELRDSYTDEQIEEFKIELQKLSDMYYDVNNIKS
;
A
#
# COMPACT_ATOMS: atom_id res chain seq x y z
N VAL A 1 -42.15 -5.16 -19.41
CA VAL A 1 -41.18 -4.16 -19.92
C VAL A 1 -39.82 -4.48 -19.32
N ILE A 2 -38.82 -4.88 -20.12
CA ILE A 2 -37.47 -5.16 -19.60
C ILE A 2 -36.65 -3.87 -19.71
N GLN A 3 -36.42 -3.18 -18.59
CA GLN A 3 -35.55 -2.00 -18.51
C GLN A 3 -34.14 -2.44 -18.14
N ASN A 4 -33.29 -2.68 -19.15
CA ASN A 4 -31.86 -2.86 -18.92
C ASN A 4 -31.18 -1.50 -18.77
N ASN A 5 -31.28 -0.92 -17.57
CA ASN A 5 -30.59 0.33 -17.22
C ASN A 5 -29.06 0.11 -17.19
N PHE A 6 -28.37 0.32 -18.31
CA PHE A 6 -26.91 0.26 -18.41
C PHE A 6 -26.31 1.64 -18.16
N VAL A 7 -25.22 1.69 -17.38
CA VAL A 7 -24.43 2.91 -17.20
C VAL A 7 -23.29 2.88 -18.22
N ILE A 8 -23.04 4.01 -18.88
CA ILE A 8 -21.90 4.18 -19.79
C ILE A 8 -20.86 5.04 -19.09
N ASN A 9 -19.65 4.52 -18.90
CA ASN A 9 -18.53 5.22 -18.28
C ASN A 9 -17.52 5.65 -19.34
N LYS A 10 -16.75 6.71 -19.04
CA LYS A 10 -15.58 7.12 -19.83
C LYS A 10 -14.31 6.56 -19.19
N CYS A 11 -13.49 5.84 -19.96
CA CYS A 11 -12.25 5.26 -19.45
C CYS A 11 -11.21 6.34 -19.12
N GLU A 12 -10.67 6.33 -17.90
CA GLU A 12 -9.66 7.30 -17.46
C GLU A 12 -8.30 7.13 -18.18
N ASN A 13 -8.01 5.97 -18.77
CA ASN A 13 -6.74 5.73 -19.48
C ASN A 13 -6.81 6.09 -20.97
N CYS A 14 -7.80 5.59 -21.70
CA CYS A 14 -7.88 5.75 -23.17
C CYS A 14 -8.98 6.72 -23.64
N GLY A 15 -9.78 7.27 -22.72
CA GLY A 15 -10.86 8.21 -23.02
C GLY A 15 -12.09 7.61 -23.71
N ARG A 16 -12.07 6.32 -24.08
CA ARG A 16 -13.20 5.64 -24.76
C ARG A 16 -14.37 5.40 -23.81
N LEU A 17 -15.59 5.46 -24.34
CA LEU A 17 -16.79 5.06 -23.63
C LEU A 17 -16.84 3.53 -23.51
N PHE A 18 -17.33 3.01 -22.38
CA PHE A 18 -17.48 1.58 -22.15
C PHE A 18 -18.63 1.28 -21.18
N ILE A 19 -19.19 0.08 -21.29
CA ILE A 19 -20.16 -0.46 -20.33
C ILE A 19 -19.37 -1.22 -19.26
N PRO A 20 -19.56 -0.93 -17.96
CA PRO A 20 -18.90 -1.67 -16.89
C PRO A 20 -19.21 -3.17 -16.97
N ALA A 21 -18.16 -3.99 -16.97
CA ALA A 21 -18.28 -5.44 -17.07
C ALA A 21 -18.26 -6.11 -15.69
N THR A 22 -18.94 -7.24 -15.54
CA THR A 22 -18.79 -8.13 -14.38
C THR A 22 -18.08 -9.41 -14.81
N THR A 23 -17.35 -10.05 -13.90
CA THR A 23 -16.79 -11.40 -14.11
C THR A 23 -17.77 -12.50 -13.69
N SER A 24 -18.97 -12.12 -13.24
CA SER A 24 -20.01 -13.07 -12.86
C SER A 24 -20.64 -13.72 -14.09
N ASN A 25 -20.92 -15.01 -13.99
CA ASN A 25 -21.66 -15.75 -15.00
C ASN A 25 -23.18 -15.53 -14.89
N ASN A 26 -23.66 -14.77 -13.89
CA ASN A 26 -25.06 -14.42 -13.76
C ASN A 26 -25.43 -13.35 -14.81
N PRO A 27 -26.30 -13.65 -15.79
CA PRO A 27 -26.65 -12.72 -16.87
C PRO A 27 -27.41 -11.47 -16.38
N TYR A 28 -27.97 -11.51 -15.18
CA TYR A 28 -28.67 -10.38 -14.56
C TYR A 28 -27.75 -9.49 -13.72
N GLN A 29 -26.51 -9.91 -13.46
CA GLN A 29 -25.58 -9.12 -12.67
C GLN A 29 -24.92 -8.05 -13.53
N LYS A 30 -25.08 -6.79 -13.12
CA LYS A 30 -24.44 -5.65 -13.78
C LYS A 30 -23.02 -5.43 -13.24
N GLY A 31 -22.14 -4.90 -14.09
CA GLY A 31 -20.84 -4.39 -13.65
C GLY A 31 -21.02 -3.20 -12.69
N ARG A 32 -20.06 -3.01 -11.78
CA ARG A 32 -20.11 -1.87 -10.86
C ARG A 32 -19.98 -0.55 -11.60
N ASN A 33 -20.81 0.43 -11.23
CA ASN A 33 -20.83 1.76 -11.84
C ASN A 33 -19.54 2.56 -11.56
N ASP A 34 -18.76 2.20 -10.53
CA ASP A 34 -17.52 2.86 -10.14
C ASP A 34 -16.29 2.41 -10.96
N GLN A 35 -16.48 1.56 -11.97
CA GLN A 35 -15.37 1.12 -12.82
C GLN A 35 -14.81 2.29 -13.63
N LYS A 36 -13.51 2.57 -13.44
CA LYS A 36 -12.76 3.67 -14.06
C LYS A 36 -12.11 3.31 -15.39
N TYR A 37 -11.84 2.02 -15.63
CA TYR A 37 -11.06 1.55 -16.76
C TYR A 37 -11.79 0.47 -17.56
N CYS A 38 -11.72 0.57 -18.88
CA CYS A 38 -12.24 -0.45 -19.79
C CYS A 38 -11.28 -1.65 -19.93
N ASN A 39 -11.72 -2.70 -20.62
CA ASN A 39 -10.91 -3.89 -20.91
C ASN A 39 -10.22 -3.84 -22.28
N ASN A 40 -10.27 -2.72 -23.00
CA ASN A 40 -9.56 -2.58 -24.28
C ASN A 40 -8.05 -2.53 -24.05
N LEU A 41 -7.29 -3.04 -25.03
CA LEU A 41 -5.83 -2.89 -25.09
C LEU A 41 -5.45 -1.40 -25.02
N TYR A 42 -4.44 -1.11 -24.20
CA TYR A 42 -3.91 0.22 -23.99
C TYR A 42 -2.64 0.40 -24.84
N LEU A 43 -2.79 1.15 -25.93
CA LEU A 43 -1.71 1.40 -26.89
C LEU A 43 -1.02 0.08 -27.31
N ASP A 44 0.28 0.11 -27.54
CA ASP A 44 1.08 -1.06 -27.93
C ASP A 44 1.70 -1.80 -26.73
N THR A 45 1.13 -1.62 -25.53
CA THR A 45 1.68 -2.23 -24.29
C THR A 45 1.38 -3.73 -24.14
N GLY A 46 0.50 -4.27 -24.98
CA GLY A 46 -0.04 -5.63 -24.84
C GLY A 46 -0.94 -5.83 -23.61
N LYS A 47 -1.23 -4.77 -22.85
CA LYS A 47 -2.04 -4.81 -21.62
C LYS A 47 -3.34 -4.05 -21.81
N THR A 48 -4.38 -4.42 -21.08
CA THR A 48 -5.66 -3.71 -21.04
C THR A 48 -5.56 -2.41 -20.23
N CYS A 49 -6.47 -1.47 -20.49
CA CYS A 49 -6.58 -0.24 -19.70
C CYS A 49 -6.77 -0.55 -18.21
N LYS A 50 -7.50 -1.61 -17.86
CA LYS A 50 -7.70 -2.06 -16.47
C LYS A 50 -6.40 -2.51 -15.82
N GLU A 51 -5.58 -3.30 -16.51
CA GLU A 51 -4.27 -3.74 -16.01
C GLU A 51 -3.29 -2.58 -15.87
N ILE A 52 -3.27 -1.66 -16.83
CA ILE A 52 -2.46 -0.44 -16.75
C ILE A 52 -2.89 0.43 -15.56
N GLY A 53 -4.19 0.62 -15.34
CA GLY A 53 -4.71 1.34 -14.17
C GLY A 53 -4.28 0.70 -12.84
N ALA A 54 -4.31 -0.63 -12.76
CA ALA A 54 -3.82 -1.36 -11.58
C ALA A 54 -2.31 -1.18 -11.38
N LEU A 55 -1.52 -1.29 -12.45
CA LEU A 55 -0.07 -1.08 -12.41
C LEU A 55 0.30 0.35 -12.03
N ASN A 56 -0.40 1.35 -12.55
CA ASN A 56 -0.18 2.75 -12.20
C ASN A 56 -0.51 3.00 -10.73
N LYS A 57 -1.62 2.47 -10.22
CA LYS A 57 -1.95 2.58 -8.79
C LYS A 57 -0.93 1.89 -7.90
N GLN A 58 -0.37 0.76 -8.33
CA GLN A 58 0.72 0.08 -7.63
C GLN A 58 2.01 0.89 -7.68
N LYS A 59 2.38 1.44 -8.84
CA LYS A 59 3.54 2.32 -9.01
C LYS A 59 3.41 3.59 -8.20
N GLU A 60 2.24 4.21 -8.17
CA GLU A 60 1.96 5.36 -7.31
C GLU A 60 2.17 4.99 -5.85
N LYS A 61 1.59 3.89 -5.37
CA LYS A 61 1.83 3.42 -3.99
C LYS A 61 3.31 3.16 -3.70
N ALA A 62 4.05 2.62 -4.67
CA ALA A 62 5.46 2.31 -4.53
C ALA A 62 6.38 3.55 -4.66
N GLN A 63 5.97 4.55 -5.45
CA GLN A 63 6.68 5.83 -5.62
C GLN A 63 6.42 6.79 -4.46
N LYS A 64 5.27 6.69 -3.77
CA LYS A 64 4.70 7.79 -2.98
C LYS A 64 5.08 7.89 -1.50
N SER A 65 6.11 7.24 -0.96
CA SER A 65 6.53 7.72 0.36
C SER A 65 7.96 7.39 0.77
N ARG A 66 8.78 8.43 0.91
CA ARG A 66 10.05 8.39 1.64
C ARG A 66 9.84 7.90 3.08
N ILE A 67 8.74 8.32 3.73
CA ILE A 67 8.36 7.84 5.07
C ILE A 67 8.15 6.31 5.07
N GLN A 68 7.42 5.77 4.09
CA GLN A 68 7.19 4.32 3.99
C GLN A 68 8.49 3.54 3.73
N ALA A 69 9.43 4.10 2.95
CA ALA A 69 10.74 3.49 2.72
C ALA A 69 11.57 3.42 4.01
N GLU A 70 11.63 4.52 4.76
CA GLU A 70 12.33 4.59 6.05
C GLU A 70 11.70 3.66 7.08
N PHE A 71 10.36 3.66 7.20
CA PHE A 71 9.63 2.73 8.05
C PHE A 71 9.97 1.28 7.73
N ASN A 72 9.97 0.90 6.44
CA ASN A 72 10.26 -0.46 6.00
C ASN A 72 11.70 -0.87 6.33
N ARG A 73 12.67 0.05 6.20
CA ARG A 73 14.07 -0.21 6.59
C ARG A 73 14.14 -0.55 8.07
N GLU A 74 13.55 0.29 8.91
CA GLU A 74 13.64 0.13 10.36
C GLU A 74 12.85 -1.08 10.86
N TYR A 75 11.68 -1.35 10.26
CA TYR A 75 10.91 -2.56 10.54
C TYR A 75 11.70 -3.83 10.28
N LYS A 76 12.42 -3.91 9.16
CA LYS A 76 13.28 -5.07 8.88
C LYS A 76 14.38 -5.22 9.93
N ARG A 77 14.99 -4.11 10.37
CA ARG A 77 16.01 -4.11 11.43
C ARG A 77 15.45 -4.65 12.75
N MET A 78 14.35 -4.09 13.23
CA MET A 78 13.71 -4.47 14.49
C MET A 78 13.16 -5.90 14.45
N HIS A 79 12.61 -6.32 13.32
CA HIS A 79 12.20 -7.70 13.11
C HIS A 79 13.41 -8.66 13.20
N GLY A 80 14.54 -8.34 12.56
CA GLY A 80 15.76 -9.14 12.69
C GLY A 80 16.24 -9.26 14.13
N LEU A 81 16.22 -8.16 14.89
CA LEU A 81 16.57 -8.15 16.32
C LEU A 81 15.63 -9.04 17.14
N HIS A 82 14.33 -9.03 16.85
CA HIS A 82 13.36 -9.87 17.55
C HIS A 82 13.70 -11.36 17.40
N TYR A 83 14.08 -11.80 16.19
CA TYR A 83 14.44 -13.20 15.95
C TYR A 83 15.80 -13.58 16.56
N ASN A 84 16.78 -12.67 16.53
CA ASN A 84 18.14 -12.95 17.00
C ASN A 84 18.30 -12.79 18.52
N HIS A 85 17.45 -11.99 19.17
CA HIS A 85 17.55 -11.64 20.60
C HIS A 85 16.21 -11.87 21.32
N GLN A 86 15.63 -13.06 21.15
CA GLN A 86 14.30 -13.40 21.69
C GLN A 86 14.20 -13.30 23.22
N LYS A 87 15.32 -13.36 23.95
CA LYS A 87 15.35 -13.22 25.42
C LYS A 87 15.11 -11.77 25.84
N GLU A 88 15.76 -10.83 25.18
CA GLU A 88 15.76 -9.39 25.49
C GLU A 88 14.61 -8.65 24.77
N PHE A 89 14.32 -9.07 23.53
CA PHE A 89 13.30 -8.48 22.65
C PHE A 89 12.21 -9.49 22.29
N LYS A 90 11.36 -9.76 23.28
CA LYS A 90 10.22 -10.69 23.17
C LYS A 90 9.16 -10.20 22.19
N GLU A 91 8.39 -11.15 21.66
CA GLU A 91 7.28 -10.93 20.72
C GLU A 91 6.31 -9.83 21.18
N LYS A 92 5.98 -9.77 22.48
CA LYS A 92 5.12 -8.71 23.04
C LYS A 92 5.69 -7.31 22.82
N LYS A 93 6.98 -7.11 23.12
CA LYS A 93 7.67 -5.83 22.92
C LYS A 93 7.73 -5.47 21.43
N PHE A 94 8.03 -6.44 20.57
CA PHE A 94 8.05 -6.23 19.12
C PHE A 94 6.68 -5.82 18.58
N LYS A 95 5.59 -6.46 19.01
CA LYS A 95 4.23 -6.08 18.62
C LYS A 95 3.84 -4.68 19.07
N GLU A 96 4.18 -4.32 20.31
CA GLU A 96 3.93 -2.98 20.85
C GLU A 96 4.69 -1.91 20.07
N TRP A 97 6.00 -2.11 19.84
CA TRP A 97 6.82 -1.24 18.99
C TRP A 97 6.23 -1.13 17.58
N SER A 98 5.89 -2.26 16.96
CA SER A 98 5.35 -2.34 15.60
C SER A 98 4.04 -1.59 15.45
N LYS A 99 3.17 -1.63 16.47
CA LYS A 99 1.92 -0.85 16.48
C LYS A 99 2.23 0.65 16.51
N LYS A 100 3.04 1.09 17.46
CA LYS A 100 3.42 2.51 17.61
C LYS A 100 4.15 3.05 16.38
N ALA A 101 5.03 2.25 15.77
CA ALA A 101 5.76 2.65 14.58
C ALA A 101 4.84 2.84 13.36
N ARG A 102 3.75 2.06 13.24
CA ARG A 102 2.72 2.28 12.19
C ARG A 102 1.92 3.55 12.45
N GLU A 103 1.51 3.78 13.70
CA GLU A 103 0.80 5.01 14.10
C GLU A 103 1.67 6.24 13.81
N LEU A 104 2.97 6.18 14.13
CA LEU A 104 3.94 7.22 13.81
C LEU A 104 4.09 7.41 12.30
N ARG A 105 4.22 6.34 11.52
CA ARG A 105 4.29 6.44 10.05
C ARG A 105 3.08 7.16 9.47
N ASP A 106 1.89 6.84 9.97
CA ASP A 106 0.63 7.39 9.47
C ASP A 106 0.39 8.85 9.89
N SER A 107 1.15 9.37 10.86
CA SER A 107 1.06 10.77 11.32
C SER A 107 2.07 11.72 10.67
N TYR A 108 2.95 11.24 9.78
CA TYR A 108 3.98 12.06 9.13
C TYR A 108 3.80 12.07 7.60
N THR A 109 4.29 13.13 6.97
CA THR A 109 4.38 13.26 5.51
C THR A 109 5.83 13.27 5.04
N ASP A 110 6.03 13.12 3.73
CA ASP A 110 7.37 13.08 3.13
C ASP A 110 8.18 14.38 3.32
N GLU A 111 7.51 15.52 3.56
CA GLU A 111 8.14 16.79 3.91
C GLU A 111 8.81 16.74 5.29
N GLN A 112 8.28 15.93 6.21
CA GLN A 112 8.76 15.77 7.59
C GLN A 112 9.68 14.55 7.75
N ILE A 113 10.27 14.07 6.67
CA ILE A 113 11.06 12.83 6.64
C ILE A 113 12.22 12.79 7.64
N GLU A 114 12.93 13.90 7.85
CA GLU A 114 14.04 13.93 8.79
C GLU A 114 13.57 13.87 10.25
N GLU A 115 12.45 14.53 10.57
CA GLU A 115 11.82 14.44 11.89
C GLU A 115 11.30 13.02 12.14
N PHE A 116 10.62 12.43 11.15
CA PHE A 116 10.16 11.05 11.22
C PHE A 116 11.28 10.06 11.50
N LYS A 117 12.44 10.20 10.82
CA LYS A 117 13.61 9.34 11.07
C LYS A 117 14.07 9.42 12.52
N ILE A 118 14.14 10.63 13.08
CA ILE A 118 14.57 10.86 14.46
C ILE A 118 13.59 10.21 15.43
N GLU A 119 12.29 10.46 15.26
CA GLU A 119 11.26 9.93 16.17
C GLU A 119 11.13 8.40 16.06
N LEU A 120 11.26 7.85 14.85
CA LEU A 120 11.25 6.40 14.64
C LEU A 120 12.48 5.73 15.26
N GLN A 121 13.65 6.38 15.20
CA GLN A 121 14.86 5.89 15.86
C GLN A 121 14.70 5.91 17.39
N LYS A 122 14.28 7.04 17.96
CA LYS A 122 14.00 7.17 19.41
C LYS A 122 13.01 6.10 19.88
N LEU A 123 11.92 5.90 19.12
CA LEU A 123 10.94 4.86 19.41
C LEU A 123 11.59 3.47 19.42
N SER A 124 12.48 3.18 18.48
CA SER A 124 13.17 1.90 18.41
C SER A 124 14.13 1.70 19.58
N ASP A 125 14.88 2.74 19.95
CA ASP A 125 15.84 2.69 21.05
C ASP A 125 15.16 2.48 22.42
N MET A 126 13.95 3.05 22.63
CA MET A 126 13.15 2.78 23.84
C MET A 126 12.79 1.30 24.02
N TYR A 127 12.61 0.58 22.90
CA TYR A 127 12.20 -0.82 22.92
C TYR A 127 13.38 -1.78 22.90
N TYR A 128 14.52 -1.33 22.35
CA TYR A 128 15.73 -2.11 22.22
C TYR A 128 16.97 -1.23 22.10
N ASP A 129 17.71 -1.10 23.19
CA ASP A 129 18.99 -0.38 23.19
C ASP A 129 20.12 -1.30 22.70
N VAL A 130 20.61 -1.02 21.49
CA VAL A 130 21.68 -1.79 20.83
C VAL A 130 23.01 -1.65 21.60
N ASN A 131 23.17 -0.61 22.42
CA ASN A 131 24.40 -0.38 23.18
C ASN A 131 24.55 -1.31 24.39
N ASN A 132 23.47 -1.96 24.84
CA ASN A 132 23.50 -2.90 25.97
C ASN A 132 24.02 -4.31 25.62
N ILE A 133 24.42 -4.56 24.37
CA ILE A 133 24.84 -5.89 23.89
C ILE A 133 26.38 -6.03 23.84
N LYS A 134 27.12 -4.92 23.98
CA LYS A 134 28.59 -4.90 23.86
C LYS A 134 29.34 -4.93 25.20
N SER A 135 28.70 -5.31 26.31
CA SER A 135 29.37 -5.51 27.59
C SER A 135 29.49 -6.97 27.97
#